data_AF-A0A6G4ZS76-F1
#
_entry.id   AF-A0A6G4ZS76-F1
#
_cell.length_a   1.000
_cell.length_b   1.000
_cell.length_c   1.000
_cell.angle_alpha   90.00
_cell.angle_beta   90.00
_cell.angle_gamma   90.00
#
_symmetry.space_group_name_H-M   'P 1'
#
loop_
_entity.id
_entity.type
_entity.pdbx_description
1 polymer ?
#
loop_
_entity_poly.entity_id
_entity_poly.type
_entity_poly.pdbx_seq_one_letter_code
_entity_poly.pdbx_strand_id
1 'polypeptide(L)'
;MQVLNLSAADVLCVYGLPDREFSLELVEWLEENSQRYVVVLEDEERALLEESPHERMRICNAENEESLKKIAWEFVFLSFDYAKHTSKDEGKRQVLFSKMAFFQEGVHLVASDFKERGLDLLSNFLGNHSLFSRAREGKSLFGAFSNIPAIICGAGPSLEREVPYLHSLKDRALLFAGGTTLSSLSLFSMRPHFGGVIDPHPPSERLFSQQAHEVPLFFQGRAHPALLKQVQGPLLKIAGSGNDFFEEESFDGGWNVTTFLTALSCHLGCNPIILVGVDLAQRGEKCYAGDLERSEGGELLAAGDGLYTRRDWLFAADWLSQFAKSHPEVDWVNASGGLEIKGMERRELHTLSFDRQADLFGMVHSEIQALKQGVFPNFNAEMLRASFEKVAKLCVEILALLEQIFPQPPEKNGQYALLQLDVEKEIAYTQFLCPVWEMWKYVLIRQIPKDVPKAYGIGLNQWLFIKRICDDAGKI
;
A
#
# COMPACT_ATOMS: atom_id res chain seq x y z
N MET A 1 -38.44 -16.33 11.93
CA MET A 1 -38.50 -15.97 10.48
C MET A 1 -38.52 -14.45 10.26
N GLN A 2 -37.71 -13.68 11.01
CA GLN A 2 -37.67 -12.20 10.89
C GLN A 2 -36.34 -11.59 11.35
N VAL A 3 -35.23 -12.34 11.35
CA VAL A 3 -33.99 -11.90 12.04
C VAL A 3 -32.87 -11.42 11.12
N LEU A 4 -32.89 -11.76 9.83
CA LEU A 4 -31.92 -11.23 8.88
C LEU A 4 -32.60 -10.64 7.65
N ASN A 5 -32.43 -9.33 7.46
CA ASN A 5 -32.45 -8.76 6.13
C ASN A 5 -31.13 -9.17 5.48
N LEU A 6 -31.05 -10.42 5.01
CA LEU A 6 -29.81 -11.08 4.60
C LEU A 6 -29.15 -10.32 3.46
N SER A 7 -27.88 -9.97 3.66
CA SER A 7 -27.10 -9.15 2.76
C SER A 7 -26.97 -9.76 1.36
N ALA A 8 -26.87 -8.89 0.35
CA ALA A 8 -26.42 -9.26 -0.99
C ALA A 8 -24.90 -9.45 -1.09
N ALA A 9 -24.15 -9.22 0.00
CA ALA A 9 -22.71 -9.36 0.05
C ALA A 9 -22.22 -10.81 -0.07
N ASP A 10 -20.95 -10.95 -0.43
CA ASP A 10 -20.26 -12.23 -0.56
C ASP A 10 -19.84 -12.79 0.82
N VAL A 11 -19.47 -11.90 1.76
CA VAL A 11 -19.03 -12.26 3.11
C VAL A 11 -19.89 -11.56 4.16
N LEU A 12 -20.47 -12.33 5.08
CA LEU A 12 -21.18 -11.79 6.23
C LEU A 12 -20.32 -11.91 7.50
N CYS A 13 -20.01 -10.77 8.09
CA CYS A 13 -19.31 -10.69 9.38
C CYS A 13 -20.30 -10.67 10.54
N VAL A 14 -20.04 -11.53 11.52
CA VAL A 14 -20.81 -11.74 12.75
C VAL A 14 -19.87 -11.51 13.94
N TYR A 15 -20.37 -11.01 15.06
CA TYR A 15 -19.59 -10.86 16.29
C TYR A 15 -20.20 -11.74 17.39
N GLY A 16 -19.38 -12.61 17.97
CA GLY A 16 -19.77 -13.65 18.92
C GLY A 16 -20.30 -14.90 18.21
N LEU A 17 -20.08 -16.07 18.82
CA LEU A 17 -20.65 -17.32 18.33
C LEU A 17 -22.19 -17.24 18.18
N PRO A 18 -22.73 -17.62 17.01
CA PRO A 18 -24.16 -17.64 16.80
C PRO A 18 -24.83 -18.69 17.69
N ASP A 19 -26.02 -18.39 18.21
CA ASP A 19 -26.83 -19.43 18.85
C ASP A 19 -27.33 -20.46 17.82
N ARG A 20 -27.97 -21.53 18.29
CA ARG A 20 -28.39 -22.63 17.41
C ARG A 20 -29.39 -22.19 16.33
N GLU A 21 -30.31 -21.28 16.66
CA GLU A 21 -31.33 -20.81 15.70
C GLU A 21 -30.65 -19.96 14.63
N PHE A 22 -29.81 -19.00 15.06
CA PHE A 22 -29.08 -18.12 14.16
C PHE A 22 -28.03 -18.88 13.32
N SER A 23 -27.38 -19.89 13.87
CA SER A 23 -26.47 -20.76 13.13
C SER A 23 -27.18 -21.51 12.00
N LEU A 24 -28.45 -21.91 12.17
CA LEU A 24 -29.23 -22.54 11.10
C LEU A 24 -29.56 -21.53 10.00
N GLU A 25 -29.95 -20.31 10.36
CA GLU A 25 -30.19 -19.23 9.38
C GLU A 25 -28.93 -18.91 8.56
N LEU A 26 -27.76 -18.86 9.19
CA LEU A 26 -26.48 -18.65 8.50
C LEU A 26 -26.14 -19.79 7.54
N VAL A 27 -26.41 -21.04 7.92
CA VAL A 27 -26.21 -22.20 7.04
C VAL A 27 -27.17 -22.15 5.85
N GLU A 28 -28.44 -21.83 6.06
CA GLU A 28 -29.42 -21.63 4.96
C GLU A 28 -28.94 -20.54 3.99
N TRP A 29 -28.48 -19.39 4.50
CA TRP A 29 -27.94 -18.30 3.69
C TRP A 29 -26.69 -18.69 2.89
N LEU A 30 -25.80 -19.51 3.48
CA LEU A 30 -24.63 -20.05 2.80
C LEU A 30 -25.03 -21.00 1.66
N GLU A 31 -26.05 -21.83 1.85
CA GLU A 31 -26.50 -22.81 0.85
C GLU A 31 -27.27 -22.17 -0.32
N GLU A 32 -27.88 -21.01 -0.13
CA GLU A 32 -28.50 -20.23 -1.23
C GLU A 32 -27.49 -19.82 -2.32
N ASN A 33 -26.22 -19.61 -1.96
CA ASN A 33 -25.18 -19.26 -2.93
C ASN A 33 -23.82 -19.84 -2.52
N SER A 34 -23.29 -20.73 -3.36
CA SER A 34 -21.98 -21.38 -3.19
C SER A 34 -20.78 -20.43 -3.02
N GLN A 35 -20.92 -19.15 -3.41
CA GLN A 35 -19.89 -18.13 -3.31
C GLN A 35 -19.94 -17.32 -2.00
N ARG A 36 -20.91 -17.61 -1.12
CA ARG A 36 -21.03 -16.92 0.18
C ARG A 36 -20.14 -17.53 1.25
N TYR A 37 -19.69 -16.66 2.16
CA TYR A 37 -18.89 -17.01 3.34
C TYR A 37 -19.39 -16.28 4.58
N VAL A 38 -19.14 -16.87 5.75
CA VAL A 38 -19.41 -16.24 7.05
C VAL A 38 -18.12 -16.12 7.83
N VAL A 39 -17.87 -14.96 8.41
CA VAL A 39 -16.77 -14.73 9.35
C VAL A 39 -17.37 -14.41 10.71
N VAL A 40 -17.05 -15.22 11.71
CA VAL A 40 -17.39 -14.99 13.11
C VAL A 40 -16.17 -14.40 13.79
N LEU A 41 -16.27 -13.14 14.20
CA LEU A 41 -15.31 -12.47 15.05
C LEU A 41 -15.60 -12.85 16.50
N GLU A 42 -14.62 -13.44 17.16
CA GLU A 42 -14.76 -13.98 18.52
C GLU A 42 -13.58 -13.53 19.38
N ASP A 43 -13.86 -13.12 20.60
CA ASP A 43 -12.87 -12.64 21.57
C ASP A 43 -12.67 -13.61 22.75
N GLU A 44 -13.54 -14.59 22.93
CA GLU A 44 -13.35 -15.65 23.93
C GLU A 44 -12.49 -16.80 23.41
N GLU A 45 -11.33 -17.06 24.04
CA GLU A 45 -10.40 -18.12 23.63
C GLU A 45 -11.04 -19.52 23.53
N ARG A 46 -12.00 -19.83 24.42
CA ARG A 46 -12.70 -21.13 24.42
C ARG A 46 -13.56 -21.31 23.18
N ALA A 47 -14.20 -20.24 22.74
CA ALA A 47 -15.08 -20.23 21.58
C ALA A 47 -14.28 -20.36 20.26
N LEU A 48 -13.01 -19.94 20.24
CA LEU A 48 -12.11 -20.13 19.10
C LEU A 48 -11.74 -21.60 18.83
N LEU A 49 -11.92 -22.48 19.82
CA LEU A 49 -11.66 -23.92 19.69
C LEU A 49 -12.88 -24.70 19.20
N GLU A 50 -14.04 -24.06 19.07
CA GLU A 50 -15.24 -24.72 18.58
C GLU A 50 -15.12 -25.09 17.09
N GLU A 51 -15.64 -26.26 16.75
CA GLU A 51 -15.70 -26.68 15.36
C GLU A 51 -16.69 -25.81 14.60
N SER A 52 -16.28 -25.32 13.44
CA SER A 52 -17.15 -24.52 12.60
C SER A 52 -18.33 -25.37 12.10
N PRO A 53 -19.58 -24.89 12.21
CA PRO A 53 -20.76 -25.64 11.77
C PRO A 53 -20.82 -25.82 10.24
N HIS A 54 -19.98 -25.10 9.49
CA HIS A 54 -19.96 -25.15 8.04
C HIS A 54 -18.57 -24.88 7.47
N GLU A 55 -18.16 -25.57 6.40
CA GLU A 55 -16.81 -25.44 5.80
C GLU A 55 -16.50 -24.04 5.24
N ARG A 56 -17.54 -23.25 4.95
CA ARG A 56 -17.47 -21.85 4.47
C ARG A 56 -17.67 -20.82 5.58
N MET A 57 -17.66 -21.26 6.83
CA MET A 57 -17.63 -20.39 7.99
C MET A 57 -16.21 -20.36 8.59
N ARG A 58 -15.78 -19.18 9.03
CA ARG A 58 -14.48 -18.96 9.67
C ARG A 58 -14.71 -18.35 11.04
N ILE A 59 -14.07 -18.92 12.05
CA ILE A 59 -14.00 -18.31 13.38
C ILE A 59 -12.64 -17.64 13.50
N CYS A 60 -12.62 -16.35 13.82
CA CYS A 60 -11.42 -15.53 13.85
C CYS A 60 -11.32 -14.81 15.19
N ASN A 61 -10.13 -14.84 15.79
CA ASN A 61 -9.84 -14.04 16.97
C ASN A 61 -9.93 -12.54 16.62
N ALA A 62 -10.90 -11.85 17.21
CA ALA A 62 -11.20 -10.46 16.94
C ALA A 62 -10.18 -9.48 17.56
N GLU A 63 -9.44 -9.91 18.59
CA GLU A 63 -8.44 -9.10 19.27
C GLU A 63 -7.05 -9.21 18.60
N ASN A 64 -6.82 -10.26 17.81
CA ASN A 64 -5.57 -10.49 17.10
C ASN A 64 -5.58 -9.86 15.70
N GLU A 65 -4.75 -8.84 15.48
CA GLU A 65 -4.63 -8.13 14.20
C GLU A 65 -4.10 -8.99 13.06
N GLU A 66 -3.18 -9.92 13.34
CA GLU A 66 -2.67 -10.83 12.33
C GLU A 66 -3.77 -11.76 11.82
N SER A 67 -4.65 -12.22 12.71
CA SER A 67 -5.82 -13.02 12.34
C SER A 67 -6.80 -12.23 11.47
N LEU A 68 -7.10 -10.99 11.83
CA LEU A 68 -7.97 -10.12 11.00
C LEU A 68 -7.36 -9.85 9.62
N LYS A 69 -6.05 -9.60 9.55
CA LYS A 69 -5.32 -9.45 8.28
C LYS A 69 -5.37 -10.73 7.43
N LYS A 70 -5.25 -11.91 8.05
CA LYS A 70 -5.38 -13.20 7.35
C LYS A 70 -6.77 -13.37 6.75
N ILE A 71 -7.83 -13.04 7.49
CA ILE A 71 -9.21 -13.06 6.97
C ILE A 71 -9.39 -12.05 5.82
N ALA A 72 -8.86 -10.83 5.97
CA ALA A 72 -8.91 -9.81 4.92
C ALA A 72 -8.26 -10.31 3.62
N TRP A 73 -7.08 -10.94 3.70
CA TRP A 73 -6.42 -11.58 2.56
C TRP A 73 -7.19 -12.78 2.02
N GLU A 74 -7.69 -13.67 2.90
CA GLU A 74 -8.47 -14.85 2.51
C GLU A 74 -9.68 -14.48 1.68
N PHE A 75 -10.29 -13.31 1.89
CA PHE A 75 -11.48 -12.85 1.19
C PHE A 75 -11.25 -11.56 0.35
N VAL A 76 -10.01 -11.29 -0.03
CA VAL A 76 -9.66 -10.16 -0.91
C VAL A 76 -10.55 -10.12 -2.17
N PHE A 77 -11.02 -8.92 -2.52
CA PHE A 77 -11.97 -8.61 -3.61
C PHE A 77 -13.42 -9.07 -3.43
N LEU A 78 -13.77 -9.67 -2.29
CA LEU A 78 -15.15 -9.96 -1.95
C LEU A 78 -15.79 -8.80 -1.18
N SER A 79 -17.08 -8.59 -1.41
CA SER A 79 -17.87 -7.61 -0.67
C SER A 79 -18.20 -8.14 0.73
N PHE A 80 -18.08 -7.28 1.75
CA PHE A 80 -18.40 -7.60 3.13
C PHE A 80 -19.66 -6.86 3.55
N ASP A 81 -20.47 -7.51 4.37
CA ASP A 81 -21.52 -6.86 5.16
C ASP A 81 -21.42 -7.32 6.62
N TYR A 82 -22.05 -6.56 7.51
CA TYR A 82 -21.87 -6.66 8.94
C TYR A 82 -23.22 -6.86 9.63
N ALA A 83 -23.37 -7.98 10.31
CA ALA A 83 -24.65 -8.41 10.86
C ALA A 83 -25.14 -7.49 11.99
N LYS A 84 -26.41 -7.07 11.89
CA LYS A 84 -27.03 -6.08 12.79
C LYS A 84 -27.52 -6.62 14.13
N HIS A 85 -27.58 -7.93 14.34
CA HIS A 85 -28.07 -8.54 15.58
C HIS A 85 -27.29 -9.80 15.96
N THR A 86 -26.13 -9.64 16.59
CA THR A 86 -25.21 -10.76 16.85
C THR A 86 -24.62 -10.81 18.25
N SER A 87 -24.54 -9.67 18.96
CA SER A 87 -23.92 -9.63 20.29
C SER A 87 -24.71 -8.84 21.32
N LYS A 88 -24.41 -9.08 22.61
CA LYS A 88 -24.92 -8.32 23.75
C LYS A 88 -24.23 -6.96 23.94
N ASP A 89 -23.05 -6.75 23.33
CA ASP A 89 -22.26 -5.51 23.44
C ASP A 89 -22.18 -4.80 22.08
N GLU A 90 -23.12 -3.87 21.89
CA GLU A 90 -23.19 -3.08 20.65
C GLU A 90 -21.94 -2.20 20.43
N GLY A 91 -21.34 -1.68 21.50
CA GLY A 91 -20.17 -0.82 21.41
C GLY A 91 -18.94 -1.59 20.94
N LYS A 92 -18.65 -2.73 21.57
CA LYS A 92 -17.51 -3.59 21.19
C LYS A 92 -17.69 -4.11 19.75
N ARG A 93 -18.91 -4.51 19.37
CA ARG A 93 -19.22 -4.92 18.00
C ARG A 93 -18.88 -3.86 16.96
N GLN A 94 -19.32 -2.61 17.17
CA GLN A 94 -19.06 -1.52 16.23
C GLN A 94 -17.56 -1.32 16.04
N VAL A 95 -16.78 -1.33 17.12
CA VAL A 95 -15.32 -1.20 17.08
C VAL A 95 -14.68 -2.35 16.28
N LEU A 96 -15.07 -3.59 16.53
CA LEU A 96 -14.51 -4.77 15.85
C LEU A 96 -14.86 -4.80 14.36
N PHE A 97 -16.09 -4.45 14.00
CA PHE A 97 -16.51 -4.35 12.60
C PHE A 97 -15.78 -3.24 11.87
N SER A 98 -15.62 -2.07 12.48
CA SER A 98 -14.79 -1.00 11.91
C SER A 98 -13.33 -1.44 11.73
N LYS A 99 -12.77 -2.21 12.69
CA LYS A 99 -11.42 -2.77 12.58
C LYS A 99 -11.28 -3.78 11.44
N MET A 100 -12.26 -4.67 11.27
CA MET A 100 -12.27 -5.63 10.17
C MET A 100 -12.40 -4.92 8.81
N ALA A 101 -13.32 -3.96 8.69
CA ALA A 101 -13.49 -3.15 7.49
C ALA A 101 -12.21 -2.42 7.11
N PHE A 102 -11.49 -1.87 8.10
CA PHE A 102 -10.20 -1.24 7.90
C PHE A 102 -9.16 -2.23 7.31
N PHE A 103 -9.03 -3.45 7.83
CA PHE A 103 -8.07 -4.41 7.27
C PHE A 103 -8.46 -4.90 5.87
N GLN A 104 -9.75 -5.14 5.63
CA GLN A 104 -10.27 -5.52 4.32
C GLN A 104 -9.87 -4.47 3.26
N GLU A 105 -10.17 -3.21 3.54
CA GLU A 105 -9.91 -2.12 2.62
C GLU A 105 -8.40 -1.88 2.42
N GLY A 106 -7.58 -2.04 3.47
CA GLY A 106 -6.13 -1.96 3.36
C GLY A 106 -5.56 -3.05 2.43
N VAL A 107 -6.03 -4.29 2.59
CA VAL A 107 -5.67 -5.40 1.70
C VAL A 107 -6.13 -5.16 0.27
N HIS A 108 -7.34 -4.65 0.06
CA HIS A 108 -7.85 -4.28 -1.27
C HIS A 108 -6.96 -3.23 -1.94
N LEU A 109 -6.55 -2.21 -1.18
CA LEU A 109 -5.68 -1.15 -1.69
C LEU A 109 -4.33 -1.70 -2.14
N VAL A 110 -3.67 -2.52 -1.29
CA VAL A 110 -2.41 -3.17 -1.67
C VAL A 110 -2.60 -4.08 -2.88
N ALA A 111 -3.61 -4.95 -2.88
CA ALA A 111 -3.87 -5.87 -4.00
C ALA A 111 -4.18 -5.13 -5.31
N SER A 112 -4.77 -3.93 -5.22
CA SER A 112 -5.10 -3.10 -6.39
C SER A 112 -3.88 -2.54 -7.11
N ASP A 113 -2.72 -2.42 -6.46
CA ASP A 113 -1.47 -2.05 -7.12
C ASP A 113 -0.96 -3.16 -8.04
N PHE A 114 -1.33 -4.41 -7.76
CA PHE A 114 -0.96 -5.59 -8.54
C PHE A 114 -2.07 -5.98 -9.53
N LYS A 115 -2.89 -5.00 -9.96
CA LYS A 115 -3.74 -5.14 -11.15
C LYS A 115 -2.92 -5.67 -12.32
N GLU A 116 -3.60 -6.39 -13.23
CA GLU A 116 -2.94 -7.12 -14.33
C GLU A 116 -1.82 -8.08 -13.85
N ARG A 117 -1.93 -8.60 -12.61
CA ARG A 117 -0.98 -9.54 -11.98
C ARG A 117 0.41 -8.92 -11.77
N GLY A 118 0.48 -7.60 -11.54
CA GLY A 118 1.73 -6.89 -11.24
C GLY A 118 2.65 -6.69 -12.45
N LEU A 119 2.19 -7.02 -13.67
CA LEU A 119 2.97 -6.84 -14.90
C LEU A 119 3.27 -5.36 -15.20
N ASP A 120 2.35 -4.46 -14.85
CA ASP A 120 2.57 -3.01 -15.00
C ASP A 120 3.69 -2.52 -14.06
N LEU A 121 3.73 -3.02 -12.83
CA LEU A 121 4.81 -2.73 -11.89
C LEU A 121 6.17 -3.26 -12.38
N LEU A 122 6.19 -4.48 -12.96
CA LEU A 122 7.39 -5.02 -13.59
C LEU A 122 7.85 -4.15 -14.78
N SER A 123 6.91 -3.75 -15.63
CA SER A 123 7.17 -2.85 -16.76
C SER A 123 7.72 -1.49 -16.29
N ASN A 124 7.15 -0.92 -15.23
CA ASN A 124 7.65 0.30 -14.61
C ASN A 124 9.08 0.13 -14.11
N PHE A 125 9.34 -0.93 -13.34
CA PHE A 125 10.67 -1.22 -12.81
C PHE A 125 11.72 -1.36 -13.93
N LEU A 126 11.40 -2.13 -14.98
CA LEU A 126 12.26 -2.30 -16.15
C LEU A 126 12.46 -0.99 -16.93
N GLY A 127 11.39 -0.21 -17.11
CA GLY A 127 11.45 1.10 -17.75
C GLY A 127 12.30 2.11 -16.99
N ASN A 128 12.39 1.96 -15.67
CA ASN A 128 13.24 2.76 -14.79
C ASN A 128 14.69 2.29 -14.72
N HIS A 129 15.00 1.07 -15.17
CA HIS A 129 16.33 0.48 -15.03
C HIS A 129 17.46 1.39 -15.56
N SER A 130 17.24 2.01 -16.73
CA SER A 130 18.22 2.96 -17.30
C SER A 130 18.52 4.15 -16.38
N LEU A 131 17.56 4.58 -15.55
CA LEU A 131 17.69 5.69 -14.62
C LEU A 131 18.44 5.30 -13.34
N PHE A 132 18.48 4.01 -12.98
CA PHE A 132 19.21 3.53 -11.80
C PHE A 132 20.70 3.82 -11.91
N SER A 133 21.24 3.84 -13.13
CA SER A 133 22.62 4.23 -13.40
C SER A 133 22.93 5.67 -12.97
N ARG A 134 21.98 6.60 -12.92
CA ARG A 134 22.20 7.97 -12.43
C ARG A 134 21.62 8.25 -11.05
N ALA A 135 20.92 7.27 -10.48
CA ALA A 135 20.32 7.40 -9.16
C ALA A 135 21.39 7.25 -8.06
N ARG A 136 21.17 7.92 -6.94
CA ARG A 136 21.97 7.76 -5.71
C ARG A 136 21.13 7.03 -4.66
N GLU A 137 21.80 6.38 -3.72
CA GLU A 137 21.13 5.66 -2.64
C GLU A 137 20.58 6.66 -1.61
N GLY A 138 19.26 6.85 -1.59
CA GLY A 138 18.61 7.85 -0.73
C GLY A 138 18.80 7.56 0.76
N LYS A 139 18.92 6.29 1.14
CA LYS A 139 19.18 5.86 2.52
C LYS A 139 20.50 6.40 3.08
N SER A 140 21.48 6.70 2.21
CA SER A 140 22.75 7.30 2.62
C SER A 140 22.60 8.71 3.19
N LEU A 141 21.43 9.36 3.04
CA LEU A 141 21.13 10.65 3.66
C LEU A 141 20.50 10.52 5.06
N PHE A 142 20.26 9.31 5.56
CA PHE A 142 19.60 9.14 6.86
C PHE A 142 20.44 9.80 7.98
N GLY A 143 19.77 10.62 8.79
CA GLY A 143 20.40 11.46 9.82
C GLY A 143 21.13 12.71 9.33
N ALA A 144 21.30 12.93 8.03
CA ALA A 144 22.07 14.06 7.48
C ALA A 144 21.47 15.44 7.81
N PHE A 145 20.19 15.50 8.15
CA PHE A 145 19.45 16.72 8.46
C PHE A 145 18.95 16.74 9.91
N SER A 146 19.74 16.15 10.82
CA SER A 146 19.45 16.05 12.25
C SER A 146 19.09 17.40 12.88
N ASN A 147 17.94 17.47 13.55
CA ASN A 147 17.41 18.69 14.21
C ASN A 147 17.17 19.89 13.27
N ILE A 148 16.96 19.63 11.98
CA ILE A 148 16.46 20.63 11.04
C ILE A 148 14.94 20.45 10.95
N PRO A 149 14.14 21.53 11.10
CA PRO A 149 12.70 21.44 10.92
C PRO A 149 12.34 20.97 9.50
N ALA A 150 11.35 20.09 9.37
CA ALA A 150 10.80 19.68 8.09
C ALA A 150 9.33 20.07 7.98
N ILE A 151 8.96 20.61 6.82
CA ILE A 151 7.59 20.91 6.43
C ILE A 151 7.21 19.99 5.28
N ILE A 152 6.22 19.13 5.52
CA ILE A 152 5.66 18.23 4.52
C ILE A 152 4.43 18.91 3.91
N CYS A 153 4.58 19.31 2.65
CA CYS A 153 3.51 19.95 1.90
C CYS A 153 2.61 18.88 1.25
N GLY A 154 1.34 18.88 1.60
CA GLY A 154 0.27 18.20 0.86
C GLY A 154 -0.38 19.11 -0.17
N ALA A 155 -1.20 18.55 -1.05
CA ALA A 155 -1.89 19.30 -2.11
C ALA A 155 -3.28 19.80 -1.68
N GLY A 156 -3.67 19.62 -0.41
CA GLY A 156 -4.99 19.94 0.10
C GLY A 156 -5.29 21.45 0.07
N PRO A 157 -6.58 21.85 0.02
CA PRO A 157 -6.98 23.25 -0.11
C PRO A 157 -6.39 24.21 0.92
N SER A 158 -6.03 23.75 2.14
CA SER A 158 -5.45 24.61 3.17
C SER A 158 -4.06 25.15 2.82
N LEU A 159 -3.32 24.48 1.92
CA LEU A 159 -1.99 24.91 1.49
C LEU A 159 -1.98 26.36 0.99
N GLU A 160 -3.02 26.77 0.24
CA GLU A 160 -3.12 28.10 -0.38
C GLU A 160 -3.02 29.24 0.64
N ARG A 161 -3.53 29.03 1.86
CA ARG A 161 -3.47 30.01 2.95
C ARG A 161 -2.09 30.12 3.58
N GLU A 162 -1.31 29.04 3.51
CA GLU A 162 -0.01 28.92 4.15
C GLU A 162 1.16 29.33 3.24
N VAL A 163 0.94 29.38 1.92
CA VAL A 163 1.94 29.77 0.91
C VAL A 163 2.73 31.04 1.26
N PRO A 164 2.10 32.17 1.70
CA PRO A 164 2.84 33.37 2.04
C PRO A 164 3.85 33.14 3.18
N TYR A 165 3.51 32.31 4.17
CA TYR A 165 4.40 31.99 5.28
C TYR A 165 5.50 31.02 4.85
N LEU A 166 5.17 30.01 4.03
CA LEU A 166 6.13 29.02 3.53
C LEU A 166 7.31 29.66 2.78
N HIS A 167 7.07 30.74 2.01
CA HIS A 167 8.14 31.50 1.35
C HIS A 167 9.19 32.05 2.33
N SER A 168 8.78 32.44 3.53
CA SER A 168 9.68 32.94 4.57
C SER A 168 10.44 31.85 5.33
N LEU A 169 10.04 30.58 5.16
CA LEU A 169 10.57 29.44 5.91
C LEU A 169 11.59 28.61 5.15
N LYS A 170 11.85 28.91 3.87
CA LYS A 170 12.78 28.13 3.03
C LYS A 170 14.21 28.06 3.58
N ASP A 171 14.66 29.06 4.34
CA ASP A 171 16.00 29.08 4.94
C ASP A 171 15.96 28.59 6.41
N ARG A 172 14.82 28.09 6.88
CA ARG A 172 14.56 27.74 8.28
C ARG A 172 14.03 26.32 8.46
N ALA A 173 13.37 25.78 7.45
CA ALA A 173 12.85 24.43 7.40
C ALA A 173 13.02 23.81 6.01
N LEU A 174 13.34 22.52 5.98
CA LEU A 174 13.32 21.74 4.74
C LEU A 174 11.89 21.56 4.27
N LEU A 175 11.65 21.76 2.98
CA LEU A 175 10.33 21.72 2.36
C LEU A 175 10.27 20.46 1.50
N PHE A 176 9.27 19.62 1.75
CA PHE A 176 9.05 18.37 1.01
C PHE A 176 7.73 18.47 0.26
N ALA A 177 7.72 18.08 -1.01
CA ALA A 177 6.49 18.00 -1.79
C ALA A 177 6.55 16.86 -2.80
N GLY A 178 5.44 16.18 -3.02
CA GLY A 178 5.38 15.06 -3.96
C GLY A 178 4.12 15.08 -4.81
N GLY A 179 4.14 14.35 -5.92
CA GLY A 179 2.97 14.18 -6.79
C GLY A 179 2.32 15.50 -7.21
N THR A 180 1.02 15.66 -6.93
CA THR A 180 0.26 16.89 -7.26
C THR A 180 0.78 18.11 -6.52
N THR A 181 1.34 17.97 -5.31
CA THR A 181 1.79 19.11 -4.52
C THR A 181 2.90 19.88 -5.22
N LEU A 182 3.78 19.19 -5.98
CA LEU A 182 4.82 19.85 -6.77
C LEU A 182 4.22 20.83 -7.79
N SER A 183 3.14 20.44 -8.45
CA SER A 183 2.41 21.32 -9.38
C SER A 183 1.71 22.46 -8.63
N SER A 184 1.06 22.19 -7.49
CA SER A 184 0.43 23.23 -6.67
C SER A 184 1.43 24.28 -6.20
N LEU A 185 2.60 23.88 -5.70
CA LEU A 185 3.65 24.81 -5.26
C LEU A 185 4.24 25.63 -6.41
N SER A 186 4.33 25.05 -7.62
CA SER A 186 4.80 25.77 -8.80
C SER A 186 3.89 26.95 -9.17
N LEU A 187 2.56 26.80 -9.03
CA LEU A 187 1.60 27.90 -9.23
C LEU A 187 1.87 29.09 -8.30
N PHE A 188 2.47 28.82 -7.14
CA PHE A 188 2.84 29.82 -6.14
C PHE A 188 4.31 30.22 -6.20
N SER A 189 5.03 29.86 -7.27
CA SER A 189 6.47 30.11 -7.46
C SER A 189 7.34 29.61 -6.30
N MET A 190 6.92 28.53 -5.64
CA MET A 190 7.63 27.94 -4.51
C MET A 190 8.37 26.69 -4.94
N ARG A 191 9.66 26.61 -4.60
CA ARG A 191 10.49 25.43 -4.84
C ARG A 191 10.72 24.69 -3.52
N PRO A 192 10.37 23.39 -3.44
CA PRO A 192 10.73 22.56 -2.28
C PRO A 192 12.22 22.17 -2.32
N HIS A 193 12.73 21.75 -1.17
CA HIS A 193 14.09 21.21 -1.02
C HIS A 193 14.17 19.76 -1.52
N PHE A 194 13.12 18.99 -1.28
CA PHE A 194 13.02 17.60 -1.69
C PHE A 194 11.67 17.29 -2.36
N GLY A 195 11.73 16.42 -3.35
CA GLY A 195 10.61 15.88 -4.11
C GLY A 195 10.33 14.42 -3.74
N GLY A 196 9.10 13.95 -3.98
CA GLY A 196 8.73 12.53 -3.87
C GLY A 196 7.90 12.03 -5.06
N VAL A 197 8.23 10.85 -5.60
CA VAL A 197 7.46 10.15 -6.64
C VAL A 197 7.48 8.65 -6.37
N ILE A 198 6.31 8.09 -6.05
CA ILE A 198 6.14 6.64 -5.77
C ILE A 198 4.98 6.01 -6.55
N ASP A 199 4.23 6.82 -7.30
CA ASP A 199 2.98 6.39 -7.94
C ASP A 199 3.26 5.50 -9.17
N PRO A 200 2.82 4.22 -9.16
CA PRO A 200 2.96 3.34 -10.31
C PRO A 200 1.97 3.61 -11.44
N HIS A 201 0.83 4.25 -11.14
CA HIS A 201 -0.29 4.43 -12.07
C HIS A 201 -0.82 5.88 -12.03
N PRO A 202 0.03 6.88 -12.33
CA PRO A 202 -0.38 8.27 -12.25
C PRO A 202 -1.48 8.58 -13.27
N PRO A 203 -2.46 9.42 -12.90
CA PRO A 203 -3.43 9.92 -13.85
C PRO A 203 -2.73 10.73 -14.96
N SER A 204 -3.27 10.66 -16.17
CA SER A 204 -2.63 11.21 -17.37
C SER A 204 -2.29 12.70 -17.24
N GLU A 205 -3.10 13.49 -16.54
CA GLU A 205 -2.90 14.92 -16.31
C GLU A 205 -1.68 15.22 -15.43
N ARG A 206 -1.29 14.27 -14.56
CA ARG A 206 -0.08 14.36 -13.73
C ARG A 206 1.18 14.16 -14.59
N LEU A 207 1.08 13.45 -15.71
CA LEU A 207 2.20 13.25 -16.63
C LEU A 207 2.56 14.52 -17.42
N PHE A 208 1.65 15.49 -17.55
CA PHE A 208 1.88 16.69 -18.37
C PHE A 208 2.22 17.95 -17.55
N SER A 209 2.12 17.91 -16.22
CA SER A 209 2.09 19.10 -15.35
C SER A 209 3.31 19.27 -14.43
N GLN A 210 4.40 18.51 -14.62
CA GLN A 210 5.55 18.57 -13.71
C GLN A 210 6.66 19.52 -14.18
N GLN A 211 6.63 20.75 -13.64
CA GLN A 211 7.70 21.75 -13.71
C GLN A 211 8.80 21.53 -12.64
N ALA A 212 8.88 20.35 -12.01
CA ALA A 212 9.85 20.03 -10.96
C ALA A 212 11.24 19.65 -11.51
N HIS A 213 11.70 20.34 -12.56
CA HIS A 213 12.83 19.88 -13.35
C HIS A 213 14.13 19.74 -12.52
N GLU A 214 14.37 20.56 -11.50
CA GLU A 214 15.66 20.61 -10.79
C GLU A 214 15.60 20.21 -9.30
N VAL A 215 14.47 19.72 -8.79
CA VAL A 215 14.35 19.32 -7.37
C VAL A 215 14.96 17.93 -7.16
N PRO A 216 15.80 17.72 -6.13
CA PRO A 216 16.20 16.37 -5.71
C PRO A 216 15.00 15.51 -5.34
N LEU A 217 14.87 14.34 -5.97
CA LEU A 217 13.64 13.57 -5.92
C LEU A 217 13.87 12.18 -5.35
N PHE A 218 13.20 11.90 -4.24
CA PHE A 218 13.08 10.56 -3.70
C PHE A 218 12.07 9.75 -4.49
N PHE A 219 12.43 8.52 -4.86
CA PHE A 219 11.54 7.63 -5.61
C PHE A 219 11.72 6.15 -5.23
N GLN A 220 10.70 5.36 -5.54
CA GLN A 220 10.70 3.90 -5.43
C GLN A 220 10.70 3.26 -6.83
N GLY A 221 11.25 2.04 -6.95
CA GLY A 221 11.42 1.34 -8.23
C GLY A 221 10.11 1.15 -9.02
N ARG A 222 8.99 1.04 -8.30
CA ARG A 222 7.61 0.91 -8.83
C ARG A 222 7.08 2.13 -9.58
N ALA A 223 7.66 3.32 -9.38
CA ALA A 223 7.11 4.57 -9.89
C ALA A 223 7.02 4.57 -11.42
N HIS A 224 5.99 5.21 -11.98
CA HIS A 224 5.79 5.20 -13.42
C HIS A 224 6.94 5.90 -14.18
N PRO A 225 7.59 5.27 -15.19
CA PRO A 225 8.79 5.81 -15.83
C PRO A 225 8.64 7.19 -16.45
N ALA A 226 7.46 7.52 -16.95
CA ALA A 226 7.21 8.84 -17.53
C ALA A 226 7.35 9.99 -16.51
N LEU A 227 7.11 9.74 -15.21
CA LEU A 227 7.32 10.75 -14.16
C LEU A 227 8.82 10.99 -13.95
N LEU A 228 9.61 9.92 -13.87
CA LEU A 228 11.04 10.02 -13.58
C LEU A 228 11.86 10.57 -14.77
N LYS A 229 11.41 10.30 -16.01
CA LYS A 229 12.06 10.82 -17.24
C LYS A 229 12.02 12.35 -17.35
N GLN A 230 11.09 13.01 -16.67
CA GLN A 230 10.95 14.48 -16.69
C GLN A 230 11.85 15.19 -15.68
N VAL A 231 12.44 14.43 -14.74
CA VAL A 231 13.29 14.95 -13.67
C VAL A 231 14.73 15.11 -14.16
N GLN A 232 15.21 16.36 -14.13
CA GLN A 232 16.61 16.71 -14.44
C GLN A 232 17.47 16.80 -13.18
N GLY A 233 16.86 17.00 -12.01
CA GLY A 233 17.51 16.99 -10.70
C GLY A 233 18.02 15.61 -10.26
N PRO A 234 18.74 15.54 -9.12
CA PRO A 234 19.22 14.29 -8.55
C PRO A 234 18.08 13.32 -8.24
N LEU A 235 18.26 12.04 -8.60
CA LEU A 235 17.35 10.97 -8.23
C LEU A 235 17.89 10.20 -7.02
N LEU A 236 17.07 10.04 -5.99
CA LEU A 236 17.42 9.41 -4.72
C LEU A 236 16.52 8.18 -4.54
N LYS A 237 17.05 7.00 -4.83
CA LYS A 237 16.26 5.77 -4.73
C LYS A 237 16.10 5.35 -3.27
N ILE A 238 14.87 5.08 -2.88
CA ILE A 238 14.49 4.46 -1.60
C ILE A 238 13.82 3.14 -1.93
N ALA A 239 13.96 2.17 -1.03
CA ALA A 239 13.30 0.90 -1.20
C ALA A 239 11.76 1.04 -1.12
N GLY A 240 11.03 0.11 -1.71
CA GLY A 240 9.59 -0.04 -1.60
C GLY A 240 9.15 -0.56 -0.23
N SER A 241 7.84 -0.60 -0.01
CA SER A 241 7.22 -1.09 1.23
C SER A 241 7.21 -2.63 1.37
N GLY A 242 8.26 -3.31 0.89
CA GLY A 242 8.39 -4.78 0.91
C GLY A 242 7.57 -5.52 -0.15
N ASN A 243 6.67 -4.80 -0.84
CA ASN A 243 5.89 -5.30 -1.98
C ASN A 243 6.52 -4.97 -3.34
N ASP A 244 7.59 -4.19 -3.35
CA ASP A 244 8.30 -3.86 -4.58
C ASP A 244 9.29 -4.98 -4.89
N PHE A 245 9.15 -5.52 -6.08
CA PHE A 245 10.01 -6.57 -6.58
C PHE A 245 11.47 -6.13 -6.61
N PHE A 246 12.38 -7.09 -6.49
CA PHE A 246 13.81 -6.87 -6.72
C PHE A 246 14.55 -6.05 -5.64
N GLU A 247 13.99 -5.94 -4.44
CA GLU A 247 14.58 -5.17 -3.33
C GLU A 247 14.66 -6.02 -2.05
N GLU A 248 15.85 -6.08 -1.45
CA GLU A 248 16.10 -6.87 -0.23
C GLU A 248 15.70 -6.12 1.05
N GLU A 249 15.67 -4.80 0.99
CA GLU A 249 15.25 -3.94 2.10
C GLU A 249 13.84 -3.42 1.87
N SER A 250 13.09 -3.22 2.95
CA SER A 250 11.78 -2.57 2.92
C SER A 250 11.82 -1.22 3.61
N PHE A 251 11.14 -0.23 3.04
CA PHE A 251 10.89 1.07 3.67
C PHE A 251 9.38 1.29 3.80
N ASP A 252 8.89 1.37 5.04
CA ASP A 252 7.50 1.73 5.29
C ASP A 252 7.30 3.23 5.08
N GLY A 253 6.82 3.59 3.89
CA GLY A 253 6.42 4.96 3.54
C GLY A 253 4.90 5.19 3.66
N GLY A 254 4.13 4.26 4.22
CA GLY A 254 2.68 4.34 4.24
C GLY A 254 2.02 4.24 2.87
N TRP A 255 0.91 4.96 2.70
CA TRP A 255 -0.06 4.74 1.62
C TRP A 255 0.06 5.69 0.44
N ASN A 256 0.63 6.87 0.63
CA ASN A 256 0.74 7.88 -0.43
C ASN A 256 2.05 8.65 -0.35
N VAL A 257 2.28 9.52 -1.33
CA VAL A 257 3.54 10.28 -1.40
C VAL A 257 3.77 11.18 -0.19
N THR A 258 2.70 11.68 0.44
CA THR A 258 2.80 12.52 1.64
C THR A 258 3.27 11.70 2.83
N THR A 259 2.67 10.53 3.09
CA THR A 259 3.13 9.64 4.16
C THR A 259 4.58 9.20 3.93
N PHE A 260 4.95 8.95 2.67
CA PHE A 260 6.31 8.57 2.29
C PHE A 260 7.32 9.68 2.60
N LEU A 261 6.99 10.93 2.26
CA LEU A 261 7.85 12.08 2.56
C LEU A 261 7.91 12.39 4.06
N THR A 262 6.83 12.16 4.82
CA THR A 262 6.83 12.23 6.29
C THR A 262 7.74 11.17 6.90
N ALA A 263 7.67 9.93 6.42
CA ALA A 263 8.56 8.86 6.85
C ALA A 263 10.02 9.22 6.57
N LEU A 264 10.29 9.73 5.36
CA LEU A 264 11.63 10.12 4.95
C LEU A 264 12.19 11.25 5.79
N SER A 265 11.43 12.32 6.04
CA SER A 265 11.94 13.43 6.86
C SER A 265 12.33 12.98 8.27
N CYS A 266 11.57 12.05 8.86
CA CYS A 266 11.94 11.42 10.13
C CYS A 266 13.28 10.67 10.02
N HIS A 267 13.45 9.80 9.01
CA HIS A 267 14.70 9.05 8.80
C HIS A 267 15.91 9.95 8.44
N LEU A 268 15.67 11.10 7.81
CA LEU A 268 16.67 12.13 7.56
C LEU A 268 17.13 12.84 8.85
N GLY A 269 16.45 12.60 9.99
CA GLY A 269 16.75 13.17 11.30
C GLY A 269 16.03 14.50 11.58
N CYS A 270 15.10 14.90 10.72
CA CYS A 270 14.42 16.19 10.86
C CYS A 270 13.57 16.24 12.14
N ASN A 271 13.61 17.38 12.83
CA ASN A 271 12.80 17.65 14.02
C ASN A 271 12.70 19.17 14.22
N PRO A 272 11.51 19.77 14.40
CA PRO A 272 10.16 19.19 14.31
C PRO A 272 9.77 18.73 12.90
N ILE A 273 8.71 17.93 12.80
CA ILE A 273 8.05 17.59 11.52
C ILE A 273 6.64 18.17 11.50
N ILE A 274 6.38 19.01 10.49
CA ILE A 274 5.18 19.85 10.40
C ILE A 274 4.42 19.51 9.11
N LEU A 275 3.14 19.18 9.22
CA LEU A 275 2.27 18.90 8.07
C LEU A 275 1.52 20.16 7.65
N VAL A 276 1.64 20.56 6.39
CA VAL A 276 0.97 21.75 5.82
C VAL A 276 0.25 21.35 4.54
N GLY A 277 -1.04 21.69 4.40
CA GLY A 277 -1.80 21.26 3.22
C GLY A 277 -2.10 19.76 3.16
N VAL A 278 -1.87 19.01 4.25
CA VAL A 278 -2.17 17.58 4.37
C VAL A 278 -3.58 17.42 4.94
N ASP A 279 -4.58 17.86 4.18
CA ASP A 279 -5.95 17.94 4.68
C ASP A 279 -6.62 16.58 4.81
N LEU A 280 -6.35 15.65 3.87
CA LEU A 280 -6.98 14.31 3.85
C LEU A 280 -8.52 14.38 3.89
N ALA A 281 -9.08 15.51 3.46
CA ALA A 281 -10.49 15.81 3.38
C ALA A 281 -10.72 16.96 2.40
N GLN A 282 -11.95 17.06 1.91
CA GLN A 282 -12.43 18.13 1.04
C GLN A 282 -13.65 18.82 1.67
N ARG A 283 -13.84 20.10 1.33
CA ARG A 283 -15.05 20.87 1.69
C ARG A 283 -15.73 21.29 0.38
N GLY A 284 -16.94 20.79 0.14
CA GLY A 284 -17.61 20.96 -1.16
C GLY A 284 -16.87 20.20 -2.27
N GLU A 285 -16.68 20.85 -3.43
CA GLU A 285 -16.04 20.26 -4.62
C GLU A 285 -14.52 20.47 -4.67
N LYS A 286 -13.95 21.38 -3.86
CA LYS A 286 -12.52 21.70 -3.91
C LYS A 286 -11.70 20.65 -3.17
N CYS A 287 -10.97 19.84 -3.94
CA CYS A 287 -10.11 18.76 -3.45
C CYS A 287 -8.63 19.18 -3.31
N TYR A 288 -8.20 20.20 -4.05
CA TYR A 288 -6.80 20.59 -4.18
C TYR A 288 -6.62 22.11 -4.02
N ALA A 289 -5.41 22.54 -3.62
CA ALA A 289 -5.02 23.95 -3.62
C ALA A 289 -4.77 24.48 -5.03
N GLY A 290 -5.22 25.72 -5.28
CA GLY A 290 -5.31 26.31 -6.62
C GLY A 290 -6.55 25.84 -7.41
N ASP A 291 -6.71 26.32 -8.64
CA ASP A 291 -7.80 25.93 -9.57
C ASP A 291 -7.55 24.56 -10.23
N LEU A 292 -6.88 23.65 -9.52
CA LEU A 292 -6.66 22.28 -9.95
C LEU A 292 -7.94 21.47 -9.70
N GLU A 293 -8.98 21.72 -10.48
CA GLU A 293 -10.19 20.90 -10.44
C GLU A 293 -9.87 19.48 -10.90
N ARG A 294 -10.10 18.52 -10.01
CA ARG A 294 -10.01 17.09 -10.31
C ARG A 294 -11.20 16.38 -9.70
N SER A 295 -11.95 15.66 -10.53
CA SER A 295 -12.88 14.65 -10.07
C SER A 295 -12.07 13.37 -9.78
N GLU A 296 -11.66 13.20 -8.54
CA GLU A 296 -11.19 11.89 -8.11
C GLU A 296 -12.41 11.03 -7.75
N GLY A 297 -12.58 9.92 -8.48
CA GLY A 297 -13.65 8.97 -8.21
C GLY A 297 -13.44 8.30 -6.84
N GLY A 298 -14.52 8.06 -6.11
CA GLY A 298 -14.50 7.38 -4.82
C GLY A 298 -15.73 7.68 -3.99
N GLU A 299 -16.09 6.77 -3.09
CA GLU A 299 -17.15 7.01 -2.11
C GLU A 299 -16.68 8.06 -1.10
N LEU A 300 -17.43 9.16 -0.98
CA LEU A 300 -17.17 10.19 0.01
C LEU A 300 -17.84 9.84 1.34
N LEU A 301 -17.07 9.93 2.41
CA LEU A 301 -17.50 9.70 3.79
C LEU A 301 -17.57 11.03 4.53
N ALA A 302 -18.65 11.27 5.29
CA ALA A 302 -18.73 12.47 6.12
C ALA A 302 -17.72 12.39 7.28
N ALA A 303 -16.91 13.44 7.45
CA ALA A 303 -15.88 13.54 8.49
C ALA A 303 -16.20 14.58 9.57
N GLY A 304 -17.40 15.17 9.56
CA GLY A 304 -17.80 16.26 10.46
C GLY A 304 -17.49 17.66 9.90
N ASP A 305 -18.11 18.69 10.46
CA ASP A 305 -17.90 20.11 10.10
C ASP A 305 -18.04 20.45 8.61
N GLY A 306 -18.80 19.66 7.85
CA GLY A 306 -18.94 19.80 6.38
C GLY A 306 -17.71 19.34 5.58
N LEU A 307 -16.81 18.60 6.22
CA LEU A 307 -15.72 17.88 5.57
C LEU A 307 -16.21 16.51 5.08
N TYR A 308 -15.74 16.16 3.91
CA TYR A 308 -15.86 14.83 3.34
C TYR A 308 -14.47 14.25 3.17
N THR A 309 -14.32 12.97 3.45
CA THR A 309 -13.06 12.24 3.29
C THR A 309 -13.29 10.99 2.44
N ARG A 310 -12.23 10.23 2.23
CA ARG A 310 -12.23 8.96 1.52
C ARG A 310 -11.46 7.94 2.31
N ARG A 311 -11.63 6.66 1.97
CA ARG A 311 -10.98 5.56 2.66
C ARG A 311 -9.46 5.61 2.54
N ASP A 312 -8.92 5.90 1.35
CA ASP A 312 -7.48 6.08 1.13
C ASP A 312 -6.89 7.21 1.99
N TRP A 313 -7.63 8.30 2.17
CA TRP A 313 -7.23 9.40 3.05
C TRP A 313 -7.28 9.03 4.54
N LEU A 314 -8.28 8.26 4.96
CA LEU A 314 -8.36 7.74 6.33
C LEU A 314 -7.20 6.78 6.64
N PHE A 315 -6.80 5.93 5.69
CA PHE A 315 -5.61 5.10 5.83
C PHE A 315 -4.33 5.93 6.00
N ALA A 316 -4.19 6.99 5.22
CA ALA A 316 -3.05 7.90 5.37
C ALA A 316 -3.06 8.61 6.73
N ALA A 317 -4.21 9.07 7.21
CA ALA A 317 -4.34 9.72 8.52
C ALA A 317 -4.03 8.77 9.67
N ASP A 318 -4.54 7.54 9.60
CA ASP A 318 -4.27 6.50 10.60
C ASP A 318 -2.80 6.09 10.60
N TRP A 319 -2.20 5.86 9.42
CA TRP A 319 -0.78 5.57 9.30
C TRP A 319 0.09 6.70 9.87
N LEU A 320 -0.22 7.97 9.57
CA LEU A 320 0.50 9.12 10.14
C LEU A 320 0.38 9.14 11.67
N SER A 321 -0.80 8.82 12.21
CA SER A 321 -1.04 8.75 13.65
C SER A 321 -0.22 7.63 14.30
N GLN A 322 -0.19 6.44 13.69
CA GLN A 322 0.61 5.31 14.17
C GLN A 322 2.11 5.59 14.07
N PHE A 323 2.55 6.21 12.97
CA PHE A 323 3.95 6.57 12.73
C PHE A 323 4.43 7.63 13.73
N ALA A 324 3.62 8.66 14.02
CA ALA A 324 3.94 9.64 15.05
C ALA A 324 4.03 9.00 16.44
N LYS A 325 3.10 8.09 16.76
CA LYS A 325 3.10 7.35 18.03
C LYS A 325 4.33 6.45 18.20
N SER A 326 4.86 5.87 17.12
CA SER A 326 6.06 5.03 17.17
C SER A 326 7.38 5.82 17.22
N HIS A 327 7.32 7.14 16.98
CA HIS A 327 8.47 8.07 17.04
C HIS A 327 8.18 9.22 18.02
N PRO A 328 8.06 8.94 19.33
CA PRO A 328 7.74 9.94 20.35
C PRO A 328 8.85 11.00 20.58
N GLU A 329 10.05 10.77 20.04
CA GLU A 329 11.18 11.70 20.09
C GLU A 329 11.08 12.86 19.09
N VAL A 330 10.17 12.77 18.12
CA VAL A 330 9.93 13.81 17.12
C VAL A 330 8.80 14.72 17.58
N ASP A 331 9.00 16.04 17.44
CA ASP A 331 7.96 17.03 17.68
C ASP A 331 7.03 17.11 16.45
N TRP A 332 5.85 16.50 16.57
CA TRP A 332 4.87 16.40 15.50
C TRP A 332 3.84 17.53 15.53
N VAL A 333 3.72 18.27 14.42
CA VAL A 333 2.76 19.37 14.28
C VAL A 333 1.87 19.17 13.05
N ASN A 334 0.56 19.30 13.23
CA ASN A 334 -0.40 19.39 12.14
C ASN A 334 -0.86 20.85 11.97
N ALA A 335 -0.37 21.52 10.93
CA ALA A 335 -0.75 22.87 10.53
C ALA A 335 -1.70 22.87 9.31
N SER A 336 -2.45 21.79 9.12
CA SER A 336 -3.41 21.65 8.02
C SER A 336 -4.85 21.93 8.47
N GLY A 337 -5.69 22.32 7.51
CA GLY A 337 -7.09 22.68 7.75
C GLY A 337 -8.07 21.50 7.79
N GLY A 338 -7.63 20.31 7.36
CA GLY A 338 -8.47 19.12 7.24
C GLY A 338 -8.57 18.25 8.50
N LEU A 339 -8.46 16.93 8.31
CA LEU A 339 -8.64 15.93 9.35
C LEU A 339 -7.67 16.12 10.51
N GLU A 340 -8.14 15.78 11.71
CA GLU A 340 -7.28 15.58 12.85
C GLU A 340 -6.42 14.32 12.66
N ILE A 341 -5.14 14.42 13.00
CA ILE A 341 -4.20 13.31 12.99
C ILE A 341 -3.77 13.10 14.43
N LYS A 342 -4.14 11.95 15.01
CA LYS A 342 -3.91 11.68 16.43
C LYS A 342 -2.41 11.58 16.71
N GLY A 343 -1.98 12.17 17.82
CA GLY A 343 -0.57 12.20 18.21
C GLY A 343 0.23 13.35 17.59
N MET A 344 -0.41 14.23 16.80
CA MET A 344 0.21 15.46 16.29
C MET A 344 -0.49 16.69 16.87
N GLU A 345 0.27 17.67 17.36
CA GLU A 345 -0.29 18.90 17.91
C GLU A 345 -0.86 19.79 16.80
N ARG A 346 -2.13 20.22 16.91
CA ARG A 346 -2.72 21.15 15.93
C ARG A 346 -2.29 22.58 16.23
N ARG A 347 -1.56 23.21 15.30
CA ARG A 347 -1.10 24.60 15.42
C ARG A 347 -1.10 25.32 14.08
N GLU A 348 -1.35 26.63 14.09
CA GLU A 348 -1.21 27.47 12.91
C GLU A 348 0.27 27.66 12.56
N LEU A 349 0.64 27.51 11.28
CA LEU A 349 2.04 27.55 10.83
C LEU A 349 2.75 28.84 11.25
N HIS A 350 2.06 29.98 11.13
CA HIS A 350 2.60 31.30 11.46
C HIS A 350 2.88 31.50 12.96
N THR A 351 2.41 30.60 13.83
CA THR A 351 2.68 30.65 15.28
C THR A 351 3.94 29.90 15.67
N LEU A 352 4.50 29.11 14.75
CA LEU A 352 5.74 28.37 14.97
C LEU A 352 6.94 29.31 14.86
N SER A 353 7.89 29.15 15.77
CA SER A 353 9.14 29.91 15.79
C SER A 353 10.29 29.01 15.37
N PHE A 354 11.15 29.51 14.51
CA PHE A 354 12.32 28.79 14.00
C PHE A 354 13.57 29.61 14.32
N ASP A 355 14.34 29.15 15.31
CA ASP A 355 15.47 29.89 15.86
C ASP A 355 16.67 29.98 14.91
N ARG A 356 16.77 29.03 13.98
CA ARG A 356 17.91 28.91 13.06
C ARG A 356 17.51 29.32 11.66
N GLN A 357 18.44 30.01 11.00
CA GLN A 357 18.40 30.28 9.57
C GLN A 357 19.71 29.79 8.96
N ALA A 358 19.63 29.05 7.86
CA ALA A 358 20.76 28.47 7.14
C ALA A 358 20.46 28.39 5.64
N ASP A 359 21.51 28.28 4.82
CA ASP A 359 21.37 27.97 3.39
C ASP A 359 21.02 26.48 3.21
N LEU A 360 19.75 26.15 3.39
CA LEU A 360 19.27 24.77 3.34
C LEU A 360 19.39 24.17 1.94
N PHE A 361 19.26 24.97 0.88
CA PHE A 361 19.54 24.51 -0.49
C PHE A 361 21.01 24.14 -0.68
N GLY A 362 21.92 24.96 -0.16
CA GLY A 362 23.35 24.68 -0.17
C GLY A 362 23.70 23.42 0.63
N MET A 363 23.09 23.22 1.80
CA MET A 363 23.25 22.01 2.61
C MET A 363 22.77 20.77 1.85
N VAL A 364 21.54 20.78 1.31
CA VAL A 364 20.99 19.67 0.53
C VAL A 364 21.88 19.36 -0.68
N HIS A 365 22.35 20.39 -1.39
CA HIS A 365 23.27 20.20 -2.50
C HIS A 365 24.56 19.52 -2.08
N SER A 366 25.19 19.98 -0.98
CA SER A 366 26.43 19.41 -0.44
C SER A 366 26.27 17.94 -0.07
N GLU A 367 25.23 17.62 0.71
CA GLU A 367 24.94 16.24 1.13
C GLU A 367 24.72 15.33 -0.07
N ILE A 368 23.91 15.78 -1.05
CA ILE A 368 23.69 15.01 -2.27
C ILE A 368 24.99 14.82 -3.02
N GLN A 369 25.82 15.85 -3.21
CA GLN A 369 27.07 15.72 -3.96
C GLN A 369 28.05 14.76 -3.30
N ALA A 370 28.06 14.67 -1.97
CA ALA A 370 28.87 13.73 -1.22
C ALA A 370 28.41 12.27 -1.39
N LEU A 371 27.16 12.04 -1.80
CA LEU A 371 26.65 10.69 -2.07
C LEU A 371 27.40 10.05 -3.23
N LYS A 372 27.80 8.79 -3.01
CA LYS A 372 28.25 7.93 -4.10
C LYS A 372 27.06 7.53 -4.98
N GLN A 373 27.36 7.18 -6.22
CA GLN A 373 26.39 6.51 -7.08
C GLN A 373 25.92 5.23 -6.38
N GLY A 374 24.60 5.01 -6.36
CA GLY A 374 24.06 3.83 -5.71
C GLY A 374 24.49 2.57 -6.46
N VAL A 375 24.90 1.53 -5.73
CA VAL A 375 25.10 0.20 -6.30
C VAL A 375 23.76 -0.51 -6.20
N PHE A 376 22.89 -0.26 -7.17
CA PHE A 376 21.66 -1.02 -7.30
C PHE A 376 21.94 -2.34 -8.00
N PRO A 377 21.21 -3.43 -7.69
CA PRO A 377 21.39 -4.67 -8.42
C PRO A 377 21.20 -4.38 -9.90
N ASN A 378 22.26 -4.62 -10.66
CA ASN A 378 22.26 -4.35 -12.09
C ASN A 378 21.50 -5.50 -12.74
N PHE A 379 20.17 -5.39 -12.77
CA PHE A 379 19.34 -6.38 -13.45
C PHE A 379 19.64 -6.34 -14.93
N ASN A 380 20.42 -7.30 -15.41
CA ASN A 380 20.52 -7.52 -16.84
C ASN A 380 19.12 -7.98 -17.33
N ALA A 381 18.45 -7.14 -18.10
CA ALA A 381 17.15 -7.46 -18.69
C ALA A 381 17.17 -8.79 -19.45
N GLU A 382 18.30 -9.13 -20.09
CA GLU A 382 18.50 -10.42 -20.76
C GLU A 382 18.54 -11.58 -19.77
N MET A 383 19.18 -11.40 -18.62
CA MET A 383 19.21 -12.41 -17.54
C MET A 383 17.80 -12.65 -16.98
N LEU A 384 17.05 -11.58 -16.73
CA LEU A 384 15.69 -11.70 -16.22
C LEU A 384 14.78 -12.38 -17.25
N ARG A 385 14.88 -11.98 -18.53
CA ARG A 385 14.17 -12.62 -19.65
C ARG A 385 14.50 -14.12 -19.73
N ALA A 386 15.77 -14.48 -19.70
CA ALA A 386 16.20 -15.88 -19.72
C ALA A 386 15.65 -16.67 -18.51
N SER A 387 15.58 -16.02 -17.35
CA SER A 387 14.99 -16.60 -16.14
C SER A 387 13.48 -16.84 -16.30
N PHE A 388 12.71 -15.87 -16.81
CA PHE A 388 11.29 -16.06 -17.13
C PHE A 388 11.06 -17.19 -18.15
N GLU A 389 11.87 -17.24 -19.22
CA GLU A 389 11.80 -18.30 -20.24
C GLU A 389 12.10 -19.68 -19.63
N LYS A 390 13.03 -19.76 -18.69
CA LYS A 390 13.36 -21.02 -17.99
C LYS A 390 12.25 -21.44 -17.04
N VAL A 391 11.70 -20.52 -16.24
CA VAL A 391 10.55 -20.81 -15.37
C VAL A 391 9.36 -21.28 -16.19
N ALA A 392 9.06 -20.66 -17.33
CA ALA A 392 7.97 -21.08 -18.21
C ALA A 392 8.13 -22.55 -18.67
N LYS A 393 9.35 -22.97 -19.05
CA LYS A 393 9.65 -24.35 -19.43
C LYS A 393 9.46 -25.31 -18.27
N LEU A 394 9.99 -24.96 -17.09
CA LEU A 394 9.83 -25.78 -15.87
C LEU A 394 8.36 -25.91 -15.47
N CYS A 395 7.55 -24.85 -15.60
CA CYS A 395 6.11 -24.94 -15.36
C CYS A 395 5.41 -25.94 -16.29
N VAL A 396 5.82 -26.04 -17.57
CA VAL A 396 5.26 -27.05 -18.49
C VAL A 396 5.59 -28.46 -18.00
N GLU A 397 6.82 -28.71 -17.57
CA GLU A 397 7.23 -30.00 -17.00
C GLU A 397 6.47 -30.33 -15.71
N ILE A 398 6.33 -29.35 -14.81
CA ILE A 398 5.56 -29.49 -13.56
C ILE A 398 4.10 -29.80 -13.87
N LEU A 399 3.46 -29.08 -14.77
CA LEU A 399 2.04 -29.29 -15.12
C LEU A 399 1.82 -30.67 -15.75
N ALA A 400 2.73 -31.13 -16.62
CA ALA A 400 2.67 -32.49 -17.17
C ALA A 400 2.86 -33.57 -16.10
N LEU A 401 3.70 -33.32 -15.09
CA LEU A 401 3.85 -34.22 -13.94
C LEU A 401 2.59 -34.23 -13.07
N LEU A 402 2.00 -33.06 -12.80
CA LEU A 402 0.75 -32.93 -12.02
C LEU A 402 -0.37 -33.76 -12.66
N GLU A 403 -0.53 -33.69 -13.98
CA GLU A 403 -1.51 -34.50 -14.71
C GLU A 403 -1.30 -36.01 -14.50
N GLN A 404 -0.05 -36.47 -14.46
CA GLN A 404 0.28 -37.89 -14.24
C GLN A 404 0.02 -38.36 -12.80
N ILE A 405 0.22 -37.48 -11.81
CA ILE A 405 0.10 -37.86 -10.39
C ILE A 405 -1.30 -37.59 -9.83
N PHE A 406 -2.20 -36.94 -10.57
CA PHE A 406 -3.56 -36.66 -10.10
C PHE A 406 -4.24 -37.94 -9.59
N PRO A 407 -4.93 -37.91 -8.42
CA PRO A 407 -5.18 -36.76 -7.53
C PRO A 407 -4.20 -36.66 -6.36
N GLN A 408 -3.02 -37.27 -6.44
CA GLN A 408 -2.06 -37.32 -5.33
C GLN A 408 -1.50 -35.93 -5.01
N PRO A 409 -1.28 -35.61 -3.73
CA PRO A 409 -0.67 -34.34 -3.34
C PRO A 409 0.75 -34.18 -3.92
N PRO A 410 1.06 -33.07 -4.61
CA PRO A 410 2.35 -32.87 -5.29
C PRO A 410 3.56 -32.97 -4.36
N GLU A 411 3.42 -32.53 -3.11
CA GLU A 411 4.47 -32.53 -2.09
C GLU A 411 5.00 -33.93 -1.72
N LYS A 412 4.27 -35.00 -2.09
CA LYS A 412 4.71 -36.38 -1.86
C LYS A 412 5.55 -36.94 -3.01
N ASN A 413 5.70 -36.21 -4.11
CA ASN A 413 6.43 -36.65 -5.28
C ASN A 413 7.85 -36.03 -5.32
N GLY A 414 8.88 -36.88 -5.33
CA GLY A 414 10.27 -36.41 -5.34
C GLY A 414 10.68 -35.66 -6.61
N GLN A 415 10.13 -36.02 -7.77
CA GLN A 415 10.39 -35.31 -9.04
C GLN A 415 9.75 -33.91 -9.02
N TYR A 416 8.54 -33.79 -8.46
CA TYR A 416 7.90 -32.49 -8.26
C TYR A 416 8.75 -31.59 -7.38
N ALA A 417 9.26 -32.10 -6.26
CA ALA A 417 10.13 -31.34 -5.37
C ALA A 417 11.41 -30.85 -6.07
N LEU A 418 12.02 -31.67 -6.93
CA LEU A 418 13.21 -31.27 -7.71
C LEU A 418 12.90 -30.14 -8.70
N LEU A 419 11.79 -30.26 -9.46
CA LEU A 419 11.38 -29.22 -10.41
C LEU A 419 11.03 -27.91 -9.69
N GLN A 420 10.33 -27.99 -8.55
CA GLN A 420 10.04 -26.83 -7.72
C GLN A 420 11.33 -26.14 -7.25
N LEU A 421 12.31 -26.90 -6.75
CA LEU A 421 13.62 -26.37 -6.36
C LEU A 421 14.35 -25.71 -7.52
N ASP A 422 14.22 -26.22 -8.74
CA ASP A 422 14.83 -25.60 -9.92
C ASP A 422 14.14 -24.29 -10.31
N VAL A 423 12.83 -24.16 -10.10
CA VAL A 423 12.12 -22.88 -10.24
C VAL A 423 12.52 -21.91 -9.13
N GLU A 424 12.63 -22.37 -7.88
CA GLU A 424 12.99 -21.54 -6.73
C GLU A 424 14.41 -20.95 -6.80
N LYS A 425 15.30 -21.52 -7.63
CA LYS A 425 16.62 -20.96 -7.93
C LYS A 425 16.58 -19.79 -8.91
N GLU A 426 15.48 -19.61 -9.64
CA GLU A 426 15.35 -18.58 -10.66
C GLU A 426 15.04 -17.21 -10.05
N ILE A 427 15.76 -16.19 -10.51
CA ILE A 427 15.61 -14.82 -10.00
C ILE A 427 14.22 -14.25 -10.35
N ALA A 428 13.67 -14.59 -11.52
CA ALA A 428 12.31 -14.19 -11.89
C ALA A 428 11.27 -14.76 -10.91
N TYR A 429 11.51 -15.98 -10.40
CA TYR A 429 10.60 -16.59 -9.43
C TYR A 429 10.71 -15.92 -8.06
N THR A 430 11.92 -15.86 -7.51
CA THR A 430 12.16 -15.35 -6.15
C THR A 430 11.79 -13.89 -6.00
N GLN A 431 12.10 -13.07 -7.01
CA GLN A 431 11.95 -11.61 -6.92
C GLN A 431 10.61 -11.10 -7.44
N PHE A 432 9.89 -11.86 -8.27
CA PHE A 432 8.64 -11.39 -8.90
C PHE A 432 7.50 -12.41 -8.80
N LEU A 433 7.64 -13.61 -9.39
CA LEU A 433 6.51 -14.54 -9.54
C LEU A 433 5.99 -15.07 -8.19
N CYS A 434 6.88 -15.34 -7.24
CA CYS A 434 6.50 -15.80 -5.91
C CYS A 434 5.78 -14.70 -5.11
N PRO A 435 6.31 -13.46 -4.98
CA PRO A 435 5.55 -12.36 -4.38
C PRO A 435 4.17 -12.14 -5.03
N VAL A 436 4.06 -12.15 -6.36
CA VAL A 436 2.75 -12.01 -7.03
C VAL A 436 1.82 -13.18 -6.69
N TRP A 437 2.33 -14.41 -6.67
CA TRP A 437 1.54 -15.58 -6.26
C TRP A 437 1.03 -15.44 -4.83
N GLU A 438 1.87 -15.00 -3.88
CA GLU A 438 1.47 -14.83 -2.47
C GLU A 438 0.28 -13.87 -2.30
N MET A 439 0.14 -12.90 -3.21
CA MET A 439 -0.98 -11.96 -3.25
C MET A 439 -2.23 -12.57 -3.90
N TRP A 440 -2.07 -13.24 -5.03
CA TRP A 440 -3.19 -13.74 -5.84
C TRP A 440 -3.68 -15.13 -5.43
N LYS A 441 -2.91 -15.88 -4.65
CA LYS A 441 -3.24 -17.25 -4.24
C LYS A 441 -4.60 -17.33 -3.56
N TYR A 442 -5.00 -16.33 -2.76
CA TYR A 442 -6.28 -16.37 -2.05
C TYR A 442 -7.46 -16.43 -3.01
N VAL A 443 -7.44 -15.62 -4.07
CA VAL A 443 -8.48 -15.61 -5.11
C VAL A 443 -8.55 -16.96 -5.82
N LEU A 444 -7.39 -17.53 -6.16
CA LEU A 444 -7.28 -18.76 -6.95
C LEU A 444 -7.59 -20.00 -6.11
N ILE A 445 -7.19 -20.03 -4.84
CA ILE A 445 -7.43 -21.16 -3.92
C ILE A 445 -8.92 -21.28 -3.59
N ARG A 446 -9.65 -20.16 -3.48
CA ARG A 446 -11.11 -20.16 -3.29
C ARG A 446 -11.88 -20.80 -4.46
N GLN A 447 -11.26 -20.87 -5.64
CA GLN A 447 -11.88 -21.42 -6.85
C GLN A 447 -11.59 -22.92 -7.06
N ILE A 448 -10.86 -23.57 -6.15
CA ILE A 448 -10.58 -25.00 -6.25
C ILE A 448 -11.89 -25.80 -6.11
N PRO A 449 -12.24 -26.67 -7.07
CA PRO A 449 -13.42 -27.53 -6.97
C PRO A 449 -13.38 -28.47 -5.77
N LYS A 450 -14.54 -28.77 -5.17
CA LYS A 450 -14.64 -29.61 -3.96
C LYS A 450 -14.15 -31.06 -4.18
N ASP A 451 -14.26 -31.56 -5.40
CA ASP A 451 -13.84 -32.90 -5.82
C ASP A 451 -12.33 -32.99 -6.08
N VAL A 452 -11.62 -31.85 -6.08
CA VAL A 452 -10.17 -31.80 -6.23
C VAL A 452 -9.52 -31.70 -4.84
N PRO A 453 -8.54 -32.58 -4.50
CA PRO A 453 -7.82 -32.45 -3.24
C PRO A 453 -7.14 -31.09 -3.11
N LYS A 454 -7.37 -30.40 -2.00
CA LYS A 454 -6.94 -29.01 -1.79
C LYS A 454 -5.44 -28.80 -2.06
N ALA A 455 -4.58 -29.68 -1.56
CA ALA A 455 -3.12 -29.61 -1.79
C ALA A 455 -2.76 -29.70 -3.28
N TYR A 456 -3.42 -30.59 -4.03
CA TYR A 456 -3.25 -30.70 -5.48
C TYR A 456 -3.76 -29.44 -6.20
N GLY A 457 -4.96 -28.97 -5.85
CA GLY A 457 -5.55 -27.77 -6.46
C GLY A 457 -4.71 -26.51 -6.23
N ILE A 458 -4.10 -26.36 -5.05
CA ILE A 458 -3.17 -25.25 -4.75
C ILE A 458 -1.97 -25.31 -5.70
N GLY A 459 -1.31 -26.47 -5.80
CA GLY A 459 -0.17 -26.65 -6.70
C GLY A 459 -0.53 -26.40 -8.17
N LEU A 460 -1.64 -26.97 -8.64
CA LEU A 460 -2.10 -26.76 -10.01
C LEU A 460 -2.35 -25.28 -10.31
N ASN A 461 -3.08 -24.58 -9.44
CA ASN A 461 -3.38 -23.16 -9.63
C ASN A 461 -2.12 -22.29 -9.57
N GLN A 462 -1.15 -22.61 -8.70
CA GLN A 462 0.13 -21.91 -8.62
C GLN A 462 0.87 -21.97 -9.96
N TRP A 463 1.05 -23.16 -10.51
CA TRP A 463 1.86 -23.32 -11.72
C TRP A 463 1.15 -22.86 -12.98
N LEU A 464 -0.18 -23.00 -13.07
CA LEU A 464 -0.97 -22.39 -14.14
C LEU A 464 -0.86 -20.86 -14.12
N PHE A 465 -0.98 -20.26 -12.94
CA PHE A 465 -0.88 -18.81 -12.75
C PHE A 465 0.51 -18.28 -13.12
N ILE A 466 1.56 -18.91 -12.58
CA ILE A 466 2.95 -18.52 -12.86
C ILE A 466 3.26 -18.65 -14.34
N LYS A 467 2.92 -19.79 -14.96
CA LYS A 467 3.14 -20.00 -16.39
C LYS A 467 2.47 -18.89 -17.21
N ARG A 468 1.22 -18.54 -16.88
CA ARG A 468 0.49 -17.49 -17.58
C ARG A 468 1.18 -16.14 -17.48
N ILE A 469 1.71 -15.79 -16.30
CA ILE A 469 2.50 -14.56 -16.12
C ILE A 469 3.77 -14.61 -16.97
N CYS A 470 4.50 -15.73 -17.00
CA CYS A 470 5.69 -15.84 -17.85
C CYS A 470 5.35 -15.65 -19.35
N ASP A 471 4.25 -16.24 -19.81
CA ASP A 471 3.78 -16.10 -21.21
C ASP A 471 3.44 -14.63 -21.55
N ASP A 472 2.85 -13.89 -20.59
CA ASP A 472 2.49 -12.49 -20.76
C ASP A 472 3.70 -11.55 -20.59
N ALA A 473 4.63 -11.86 -19.69
CA ALA A 473 5.88 -11.12 -19.47
C ALA A 473 6.81 -11.18 -20.68
N GLY A 474 6.79 -12.25 -21.49
CA GLY A 474 7.54 -12.32 -22.75
C GLY A 474 7.13 -11.29 -23.81
N LYS A 475 6.04 -10.56 -23.59
CA LYS A 475 5.55 -9.48 -24.48
C LYS A 475 5.99 -8.08 -24.02
N ILE A 476 6.52 -7.97 -22.80
CA ILE A 476 7.09 -6.76 -22.19
C ILE A 476 8.58 -6.71 -22.54
#